data_AF-A0AAJ5QJN6-F1
#
_entry.id   AF-A0AAJ5QJN6-F1
#
_cell.length_a   1.000
_cell.length_b   1.000
_cell.length_c   1.000
_cell.angle_alpha   90.00
_cell.angle_beta   90.00
_cell.angle_gamma   90.00
#
_symmetry.space_group_name_H-M   'P 1'
#
loop_
_entity.id
_entity.type
_entity.pdbx_description
1 polymer ?
#
loop_
_entity_poly.entity_id
_entity_poly.type
_entity_poly.pdbx_seq_one_letter_code
_entity_poly.pdbx_strand_id
1 'polypeptide(L)'
;MIKIPFFERIKNTYIQVIQAMSIKLLDRDDLMVDYDSNLDSLFLSDMERLSAATELLRKAKESDDKITMQAALVYIRSSSTRLSGFFENITDDADLFLKKNDWPDIPDDYQVPEDYNYPYS
;
A
#
# COMPACT_ATOMS: atom_id res chain seq x y z
N MET A 1 -10.43 14.22 -8.35
CA MET A 1 -10.46 12.78 -7.98
C MET A 1 -9.12 12.20 -8.37
N ILE A 2 -8.26 11.92 -7.38
CA ILE A 2 -6.98 11.27 -7.66
C ILE A 2 -7.32 9.83 -8.02
N LYS A 3 -7.19 9.44 -9.29
CA LYS A 3 -7.19 8.02 -9.65
C LYS A 3 -5.76 7.54 -9.41
N ILE A 4 -5.57 6.61 -8.48
CA ILE A 4 -4.31 5.89 -8.33
C ILE A 4 -4.61 4.42 -8.69
N PRO A 5 -4.56 4.04 -9.98
CA PRO A 5 -5.10 2.78 -10.47
C PRO A 5 -4.06 1.66 -10.50
N PHE A 6 -3.15 1.60 -9.51
CA PHE A 6 -2.04 0.65 -9.55
C PHE A 6 -2.01 -0.33 -8.39
N PHE A 7 -2.73 -0.12 -7.28
CA PHE A 7 -2.71 -1.07 -6.17
C PHE A 7 -3.46 -2.35 -6.52
N GLU A 8 -4.58 -2.24 -7.25
CA GLU A 8 -5.22 -3.41 -7.86
C GLU A 8 -4.28 -4.15 -8.82
N ARG A 9 -3.44 -3.41 -9.55
CA ARG A 9 -2.44 -4.02 -10.43
C ARG A 9 -1.35 -4.74 -9.64
N ILE A 10 -0.87 -4.18 -8.53
CA ILE A 10 0.08 -4.85 -7.63
C ILE A 10 -0.51 -6.17 -7.17
N LYS A 11 -1.72 -6.14 -6.58
CA LYS A 11 -2.42 -7.35 -6.10
C LYS A 11 -2.52 -8.42 -7.19
N ASN A 12 -3.01 -8.04 -8.37
CA ASN A 12 -3.19 -8.99 -9.48
C ASN A 12 -1.86 -9.54 -10.00
N THR A 13 -0.80 -8.73 -9.99
CA THR A 13 0.54 -9.16 -10.40
C THR A 13 1.14 -10.11 -9.36
N TYR A 14 0.96 -9.85 -8.07
CA TYR A 14 1.38 -10.73 -6.99
C TYR A 14 0.72 -12.11 -7.09
N ILE A 15 -0.59 -12.17 -7.36
CA ILE A 15 -1.29 -13.44 -7.63
C ILE A 15 -0.64 -14.19 -8.80
N GLN A 16 -0.30 -13.51 -9.90
CA GLN A 16 0.34 -14.14 -11.06
C GLN A 16 1.74 -14.66 -10.73
N VAL A 17 2.52 -13.92 -9.94
CA VAL A 17 3.85 -14.36 -9.46
C VAL A 17 3.72 -15.63 -8.60
N ILE A 18 2.79 -15.65 -7.64
CA ILE A 18 2.53 -16.82 -6.78
C ILE A 18 2.19 -18.05 -7.63
N GLN A 19 1.32 -17.88 -8.64
CA GLN A 19 0.92 -18.96 -9.55
C GLN A 19 2.09 -19.45 -10.42
N ALA A 20 2.85 -18.54 -11.02
CA ALA A 20 3.95 -18.87 -11.93
C ALA A 20 5.09 -19.61 -11.20
N MET A 21 5.36 -19.20 -9.97
CA MET A 21 6.42 -19.80 -9.16
C MET A 21 6.00 -21.13 -8.51
N SER A 22 4.76 -21.58 -8.72
CA SER A 22 4.21 -22.75 -8.05
C SER A 22 4.50 -22.72 -6.56
N ILE A 23 4.34 -21.55 -5.92
CA ILE A 23 4.60 -21.38 -4.48
C ILE A 23 3.52 -22.18 -3.74
N LYS A 24 3.75 -23.49 -3.63
CA LYS A 24 2.83 -24.53 -3.16
C LYS A 24 2.52 -24.42 -1.65
N LEU A 25 2.98 -23.36 -0.99
CA LEU A 25 3.13 -23.29 0.45
C LEU A 25 2.86 -21.90 1.04
N LEU A 26 2.34 -20.96 0.26
CA LEU A 26 1.76 -19.77 0.89
C LEU A 26 0.38 -20.15 1.36
N ASP A 27 0.26 -20.42 2.66
CA ASP A 27 -1.03 -20.30 3.29
C ASP A 27 -1.49 -18.86 3.09
N ARG A 28 -2.77 -18.65 2.76
CA ARG A 28 -3.30 -17.28 2.65
C ARG A 28 -3.14 -16.53 3.96
N ASP A 29 -3.06 -17.25 5.07
CA ASP A 29 -2.84 -16.70 6.41
C ASP A 29 -1.45 -16.07 6.59
N ASP A 30 -0.47 -16.36 5.73
CA ASP A 30 0.86 -15.73 5.75
C ASP A 30 0.89 -14.39 4.97
N LEU A 31 -0.15 -14.11 4.17
CA LEU A 31 -0.23 -12.91 3.34
C LEU A 31 -0.88 -11.75 4.10
N MET A 32 -0.26 -10.58 4.02
CA MET A 32 -0.71 -9.37 4.70
C MET A 32 -1.61 -8.49 3.84
N VAL A 33 -1.48 -8.53 2.51
CA VAL A 33 -2.40 -7.82 1.62
C VAL A 33 -3.79 -8.44 1.69
N ASP A 34 -4.83 -7.61 1.74
CA ASP A 34 -6.21 -8.08 1.61
C ASP A 34 -6.52 -8.40 0.13
N TYR A 35 -6.32 -9.67 -0.25
CA TYR A 35 -6.55 -10.13 -1.62
C TYR A 35 -8.03 -10.22 -2.01
N ASP A 36 -8.96 -10.15 -1.07
CA ASP A 36 -10.39 -10.26 -1.33
C ASP A 36 -11.05 -8.88 -1.53
N SER A 37 -10.38 -7.80 -1.09
CA SER A 37 -10.83 -6.42 -1.29
C SER A 37 -10.26 -5.75 -2.54
N ASN A 38 -10.86 -4.62 -2.94
CA ASN A 38 -10.31 -3.73 -3.95
C ASN A 38 -9.35 -2.70 -3.28
N LEU A 39 -8.05 -2.87 -3.46
CA LEU A 39 -7.00 -2.07 -2.84
C LEU A 39 -7.01 -0.61 -3.27
N ASP A 40 -7.32 -0.32 -4.54
CA ASP A 40 -7.47 1.06 -5.01
C ASP A 40 -8.59 1.76 -4.20
N SER A 41 -9.71 1.08 -3.97
CA SER A 41 -10.85 1.61 -3.22
C SER A 41 -10.54 1.76 -1.73
N LEU A 42 -9.83 0.79 -1.13
CA LEU A 42 -9.39 0.88 0.26
C LEU A 42 -8.47 2.09 0.48
N PHE A 43 -7.44 2.21 -0.35
CA PHE A 43 -6.50 3.32 -0.29
C PHE A 43 -7.21 4.67 -0.47
N LEU A 44 -8.08 4.78 -1.48
CA LEU A 44 -8.82 6.01 -1.74
C LEU A 44 -9.74 6.38 -0.57
N SER A 45 -10.42 5.41 0.06
CA SER A 45 -11.26 5.67 1.21
C SER A 45 -10.46 6.24 2.39
N ASP A 46 -9.27 5.70 2.67
CA ASP A 46 -8.43 6.20 3.75
C ASP A 46 -7.79 7.56 3.45
N MET A 47 -7.45 7.82 2.19
CA MET A 47 -7.02 9.14 1.73
C MET A 47 -8.13 10.19 1.84
N GLU A 48 -9.37 9.84 1.50
CA GLU A 48 -10.53 10.72 1.66
C GLU A 48 -10.78 11.05 3.14
N ARG A 49 -10.66 10.06 4.03
CA ARG A 49 -10.76 10.27 5.49
C ARG A 49 -9.66 11.19 6.01
N LEU A 50 -8.42 10.99 5.57
CA LEU A 50 -7.30 11.84 5.95
C LEU A 50 -7.50 13.29 5.46
N SER A 51 -7.94 13.46 4.22
CA SER A 51 -8.26 14.76 3.63
C SER A 51 -9.38 15.48 4.41
N ALA A 52 -10.48 14.78 4.68
CA ALA A 52 -11.59 15.32 5.45
C ALA A 52 -11.19 15.71 6.89
N ALA A 53 -10.38 14.88 7.55
CA ALA A 53 -9.87 15.18 8.89
C ALA A 53 -8.93 16.38 8.92
N THR A 54 -8.11 16.56 7.88
CA THR A 54 -7.25 17.73 7.71
C THR A 54 -8.09 19.00 7.54
N GLU A 55 -9.15 18.94 6.75
CA GLU A 55 -10.06 20.08 6.58
C GLU A 55 -10.85 20.40 7.86
N LEU A 56 -11.25 19.38 8.62
CA LEU A 56 -11.85 19.56 9.95
C LEU A 56 -10.90 20.30 10.90
N LEU A 57 -9.63 19.89 10.94
CA LEU A 57 -8.62 20.55 11.77
C LEU A 57 -8.45 22.01 11.39
N ARG A 58 -8.37 22.31 10.09
CA ARG A 58 -8.26 23.69 9.58
C ARG A 58 -9.42 24.56 10.06
N LYS A 59 -10.67 24.10 9.85
CA LYS A 59 -11.87 24.85 10.26
C LYS A 59 -11.99 25.00 11.78
N ALA A 60 -11.70 23.94 12.53
CA ALA A 60 -11.73 23.97 13.99
C ALA A 60 -10.73 24.98 14.55
N LYS A 61 -9.51 25.01 13.98
CA LYS A 61 -8.47 25.98 14.32
C LYS A 61 -8.93 27.42 14.07
N GLU A 62 -9.56 27.70 12.92
CA GLU A 62 -10.08 29.03 12.57
C GLU A 62 -11.16 29.53 13.54
N SER A 63 -11.87 28.61 14.21
CA SER A 63 -12.92 28.93 15.18
C SER A 63 -12.49 28.80 16.65
N ASP A 64 -11.20 28.54 16.93
CA ASP A 64 -10.66 28.20 18.25
C ASP A 64 -11.42 27.07 19.00
N ASP A 65 -12.05 26.15 18.25
CA ASP A 65 -12.75 25.00 18.82
C ASP A 65 -11.75 23.88 19.16
N LYS A 66 -11.23 23.92 20.39
CA LYS A 66 -10.19 23.00 20.87
C LYS A 66 -10.64 21.55 20.93
N ILE A 67 -11.93 21.29 21.20
CA ILE A 67 -12.47 19.93 21.26
C ILE A 67 -12.48 19.34 19.85
N THR A 68 -12.97 20.09 18.87
CA THR A 68 -12.98 19.64 17.48
C THR A 68 -11.57 19.53 16.91
N MET A 69 -10.64 20.42 17.28
CA MET A 69 -9.21 20.28 16.92
C MET A 69 -8.63 18.96 17.43
N GLN A 70 -8.88 18.62 18.70
CA GLN A 70 -8.40 17.35 19.29
C GLN A 70 -8.99 16.14 18.56
N ALA A 71 -10.29 16.16 18.26
CA ALA A 71 -10.94 15.09 17.49
C ALA A 71 -10.34 14.95 16.08
N ALA A 72 -10.11 16.07 15.39
CA ALA A 72 -9.50 16.07 14.06
C ALA A 72 -8.09 15.46 14.08
N LEU A 73 -7.27 15.78 15.09
CA LEU A 73 -5.94 15.17 15.25
C LEU A 73 -6.01 13.65 15.47
N VAL A 74 -6.99 13.17 16.23
CA VAL A 74 -7.23 11.71 16.40
C VAL A 74 -7.59 11.07 15.05
N TYR A 75 -8.45 11.70 14.26
CA TYR A 75 -8.84 11.19 12.93
C TYR A 75 -7.70 11.20 11.91
N ILE A 76 -6.86 12.25 11.93
CA ILE A 76 -5.63 12.30 11.14
C ILE A 76 -4.74 11.13 11.51
N ARG A 77 -4.38 10.98 12.80
CA ARG A 77 -3.55 9.86 13.28
C ARG A 77 -4.12 8.52 12.83
N SER A 78 -5.41 8.30 13.04
CA SER A 78 -6.09 7.04 12.71
C SER A 78 -6.00 6.73 11.22
N SER A 79 -6.24 7.71 10.34
CA SER A 79 -6.20 7.51 8.89
C SER A 79 -4.77 7.35 8.38
N SER A 80 -3.81 8.09 8.94
CA SER A 80 -2.39 7.91 8.64
C SER A 80 -1.88 6.54 9.05
N THR A 81 -2.29 6.01 10.20
CA THR A 81 -1.91 4.65 10.62
C THR A 81 -2.45 3.58 9.67
N ARG A 82 -3.70 3.72 9.20
CA ARG A 82 -4.25 2.78 8.21
C ARG A 82 -3.50 2.82 6.87
N LEU A 83 -3.16 4.02 6.39
CA LEU A 83 -2.34 4.18 5.18
C LEU A 83 -0.94 3.59 5.36
N SER A 84 -0.31 3.75 6.54
CA SER A 84 0.98 3.12 6.85
C SER A 84 0.86 1.60 6.76
N GLY A 85 -0.12 1.02 7.46
CA GLY A 85 -0.38 -0.43 7.44
C GLY A 85 -0.66 -0.96 6.03
N PHE A 86 -1.37 -0.19 5.19
CA PHE A 86 -1.60 -0.56 3.79
C PHE A 86 -0.30 -0.73 3.00
N PHE A 87 0.68 0.17 3.16
CA PHE A 87 1.98 0.05 2.51
C PHE A 87 2.89 -0.99 3.16
N GLU A 88 2.81 -1.16 4.48
CA GLU A 88 3.51 -2.21 5.22
C GLU A 88 3.06 -3.58 4.72
N ASN A 89 1.76 -3.83 4.56
CA ASN A 89 1.25 -5.09 4.04
C ASN A 89 1.78 -5.41 2.63
N ILE A 90 1.89 -4.41 1.75
CA ILE A 90 2.49 -4.59 0.41
C ILE A 90 3.98 -4.95 0.53
N THR A 91 4.69 -4.31 1.45
CA THR A 91 6.12 -4.55 1.69
C THR A 91 6.37 -5.94 2.25
N ASP A 92 5.56 -6.36 3.23
CA ASP A 92 5.67 -7.66 3.88
C ASP A 92 5.44 -8.81 2.88
N ASP A 93 4.44 -8.68 2.00
CA ASP A 93 4.19 -9.67 0.95
C ASP A 93 5.33 -9.70 -0.09
N ALA A 94 5.86 -8.54 -0.49
CA ALA A 94 7.01 -8.48 -1.39
C ALA A 94 8.24 -9.18 -0.79
N ASP A 95 8.55 -8.90 0.48
CA ASP A 95 9.63 -9.53 1.24
C ASP A 95 9.41 -11.04 1.37
N LEU A 96 8.17 -11.47 1.61
CA LEU A 96 7.82 -12.87 1.67
C LEU A 96 8.11 -13.57 0.33
N PHE A 97 7.76 -12.96 -0.80
CA PHE A 97 8.07 -13.51 -2.12
C PHE A 97 9.55 -13.55 -2.41
N LEU A 98 10.33 -12.58 -1.93
CA LEU A 98 11.79 -12.59 -2.09
C LEU A 98 12.47 -13.67 -1.21
N LYS A 99 11.94 -13.92 -0.01
CA LYS A 99 12.46 -14.94 0.92
C LYS A 99 12.10 -16.37 0.49
N LYS A 100 11.03 -16.54 -0.27
CA LYS A 100 10.55 -17.85 -0.74
C LYS A 100 11.02 -18.04 -2.18
N ASN A 101 11.47 -19.25 -2.50
CA ASN A 101 11.93 -19.71 -3.82
C ASN A 101 13.42 -19.46 -4.16
N ASP A 102 13.88 -20.22 -5.16
CA ASP A 102 15.23 -20.19 -5.71
C ASP A 102 15.38 -19.06 -6.75
N TRP A 103 15.20 -17.82 -6.30
CA TRP A 103 15.55 -16.66 -7.13
C TRP A 103 17.05 -16.69 -7.48
N PRO A 104 17.44 -16.34 -8.71
CA PRO A 104 18.84 -16.16 -9.02
C PRO A 104 19.39 -14.97 -8.23
N ASP A 105 20.68 -15.05 -7.88
CA ASP A 105 21.40 -13.90 -7.35
C ASP A 105 21.36 -12.75 -8.37
N ILE A 106 21.21 -11.51 -7.87
CA ILE A 106 21.28 -10.31 -8.70
C ILE A 106 22.78 -10.00 -8.95
N PRO A 107 23.25 -9.96 -10.21
CA PRO A 107 24.63 -9.57 -10.51
C PRO A 107 24.97 -8.14 -10.05
N ASP A 108 26.23 -7.90 -9.64
CA ASP A 108 26.69 -6.59 -9.19
C ASP A 108 26.54 -5.48 -10.25
N ASP A 109 26.63 -5.84 -11.54
CA ASP A 109 26.49 -4.96 -12.70
C ASP A 109 25.11 -5.04 -13.36
N TYR A 110 24.13 -5.65 -12.70
CA TYR A 110 22.79 -5.79 -13.24
C TYR A 110 22.17 -4.42 -13.55
N GLN A 111 21.70 -4.27 -14.78
CA GLN A 111 20.89 -3.15 -15.24
C GLN A 111 19.56 -3.69 -15.72
N VAL A 112 18.47 -2.99 -15.39
CA VAL A 112 17.14 -3.34 -15.91
C VAL A 112 17.17 -3.23 -17.44
N PRO A 113 16.80 -4.28 -18.20
CA PRO A 113 16.81 -4.20 -19.66
C PRO A 113 15.92 -3.08 -20.22
N GLU A 114 16.37 -2.42 -21.30
CA GLU A 114 15.70 -1.25 -21.90
C GLU A 114 14.26 -1.53 -22.32
N ASP A 115 13.97 -2.75 -22.79
CA ASP A 115 12.64 -3.15 -23.26
C ASP A 115 11.55 -3.06 -22.16
N TYR A 116 11.93 -3.06 -20.88
CA TYR A 116 11.00 -2.86 -19.76
C TYR A 116 10.61 -1.40 -19.55
N ASN A 117 11.26 -0.44 -20.22
CA ASN A 117 11.00 1.00 -20.12
C ASN A 117 10.96 1.52 -18.67
N TYR A 118 11.83 0.98 -17.79
CA TYR A 118 11.88 1.38 -16.39
C TYR A 118 12.66 2.71 -16.25
N PRO A 119 12.04 3.79 -15.76
CA PRO A 119 12.63 5.13 -15.86
C PRO A 119 13.59 5.49 -14.71
N TYR A 120 13.88 4.57 -13.78
CA TYR A 120 14.62 4.85 -12.53
C TYR A 120 15.85 3.96 -12.33
N SER A 121 16.45 3.45 -13.40
CA SER A 121 17.72 2.69 -13.38
C SER A 121 18.93 3.58 -13.12
#